data_AF-A0A7T4YJE1-F1
#
_entry.id   AF-A0A7T4YJE1-F1
#
_cell.length_a   1.000
_cell.length_b   1.000
_cell.length_c   1.000
_cell.angle_alpha   90.00
_cell.angle_beta   90.00
_cell.angle_gamma   90.00
#
_symmetry.space_group_name_H-M   'P 1'
#
loop_
_entity.id
_entity.type
_entity.pdbx_description
1 polymer ?
#
loop_
_entity_poly.entity_id
_entity_poly.type
_entity_poly.pdbx_seq_one_letter_code
_entity_poly.pdbx_strand_id
1 'polypeptide(L)' 'MKWEYKTHTIDIRGFFSSGNVDVSETDRVLNHYGQHGWELISSFDTNHHDGASKLIVMIFKRPVG' A
#
# COMPACT_ATOMS: atom_id res chain seq x y z
N MET A 1 15.52 20.54 -1.13
CA MET A 1 15.25 19.19 -1.65
C MET A 1 13.77 19.13 -2.04
N LYS A 2 13.46 18.65 -3.24
CA LYS A 2 12.08 18.43 -3.70
C LYS A 2 11.75 16.94 -3.54
N TRP A 3 10.52 16.64 -3.14
CA TRP A 3 10.05 15.28 -2.93
C TRP A 3 8.82 15.03 -3.79
N GLU A 4 8.74 13.82 -4.36
CA GLU A 4 7.53 13.31 -5.00
C GLU A 4 6.92 12.27 -4.05
N TYR A 5 5.59 12.31 -3.91
CA TYR A 5 4.84 11.40 -3.06
C TYR A 5 3.89 10.55 -3.89
N LYS A 6 3.69 9.31 -3.46
CA LYS A 6 2.78 8.38 -4.12
C LYS A 6 2.01 7.58 -3.09
N THR A 7 0.73 7.38 -3.34
CA THR A 7 -0.14 6.55 -2.52
C THR A 7 -0.55 5.32 -3.31
N HIS A 8 -0.47 4.14 -2.68
CA HIS A 8 -0.94 2.89 -3.23
C HIS A 8 -1.93 2.25 -2.26
N THR A 9 -3.01 1.68 -2.76
CA THR A 9 -4.05 1.06 -1.94
C THR A 9 -4.29 -0.38 -2.38
N ILE A 10 -4.31 -1.31 -1.44
CA ILE A 10 -4.67 -2.71 -1.67
C ILE A 10 -6.02 -2.97 -1.01
N ASP A 11 -6.97 -3.50 -1.77
CA ASP A 11 -8.27 -3.93 -1.24
C ASP A 11 -8.18 -5.37 -0.72
N ILE A 12 -8.43 -5.54 0.57
CA ILE A 12 -8.41 -6.85 1.24
C ILE A 12 -9.71 -7.64 0.93
N ARG A 13 -10.67 -7.06 0.17
CA ARG A 13 -11.93 -7.72 -0.24
C ARG A 13 -11.82 -8.70 -1.42
N GLY A 14 -10.63 -9.10 -1.86
CA GLY A 14 -10.44 -9.99 -3.00
C GLY A 14 -11.11 -11.38 -2.87
N PHE A 15 -12.31 -11.51 -3.44
CA PHE A 15 -13.13 -12.64 -3.93
C PHE A 15 -12.96 -14.12 -3.46
N PHE A 16 -11.82 -14.58 -2.90
CA PHE A 16 -11.63 -15.99 -2.53
C PHE A 16 -10.89 -16.23 -1.20
N SER A 17 -10.39 -15.21 -0.52
CA SER A 17 -9.48 -15.38 0.62
C SER A 17 -9.91 -14.53 1.82
N SER A 18 -10.72 -15.13 2.70
CA SER A 18 -10.68 -14.99 4.16
C SER A 18 -10.21 -13.66 4.79
N GLY A 19 -10.59 -12.48 4.29
CA GLY A 19 -10.36 -11.17 4.94
C GLY A 19 -8.93 -10.87 5.42
N ASN A 20 -7.93 -11.59 4.90
CA ASN A 20 -6.54 -11.54 5.33
C ASN A 20 -5.73 -10.82 4.25
N VAL A 21 -4.75 -10.05 4.70
CA VAL A 21 -3.79 -9.37 3.83
C VAL A 21 -2.99 -10.40 3.06
N ASP A 22 -2.97 -10.30 1.73
CA ASP A 22 -2.04 -11.07 0.92
C ASP A 22 -0.63 -10.46 1.07
N VAL A 23 0.19 -11.14 1.88
CA VAL A 23 1.57 -10.75 2.13
C VAL A 23 2.40 -10.81 0.83
N SER A 24 2.12 -11.77 -0.06
CA SER A 24 2.86 -11.89 -1.33
C SER A 24 2.53 -10.74 -2.27
N GLU A 25 1.26 -10.31 -2.34
CA GLU A 25 0.88 -9.12 -3.08
C GLU A 25 1.54 -7.87 -2.52
N THR A 26 1.54 -7.73 -1.19
CA THR A 26 2.18 -6.61 -0.49
C THR A 26 3.67 -6.56 -0.79
N ASP A 27 4.38 -7.69 -0.67
CA ASP A 27 5.81 -7.80 -0.99
C ASP A 27 6.08 -7.45 -2.45
N ARG A 28 5.23 -7.89 -3.39
CA ARG A 28 5.35 -7.56 -4.80
C ARG A 28 5.26 -6.05 -5.03
N VAL A 29 4.30 -5.39 -4.37
CA VAL A 29 4.12 -3.94 -4.44
C VAL A 29 5.33 -3.20 -3.87
N LEU A 30 5.80 -3.61 -2.69
CA LEU A 30 6.96 -2.99 -2.04
C LEU A 30 8.22 -3.13 -2.90
N ASN A 31 8.48 -4.32 -3.43
CA ASN A 31 9.62 -4.56 -4.31
C ASN A 31 9.51 -3.78 -5.62
N HIS A 32 8.32 -3.71 -6.22
CA HIS A 32 8.09 -2.89 -7.41
C HIS A 32 8.44 -1.43 -7.13
N TYR A 33 7.93 -0.83 -6.06
CA TYR A 33 8.23 0.57 -5.74
C TYR A 33 9.69 0.81 -5.35
N GLY A 34 10.29 -0.09 -4.57
CA GLY A 34 11.69 -0.04 -4.21
C GLY A 34 12.63 -0.04 -5.43
N GLN A 35 12.33 -0.88 -6.44
CA GLN A 35 13.09 -0.91 -7.71
C GLN A 35 12.99 0.40 -8.50
N HIS A 36 11.91 1.17 -8.32
CA HIS A 36 11.71 2.47 -8.97
C HIS A 36 12.20 3.66 -8.12
N GLY A 37 12.95 3.40 -7.05
CA GLY A 37 13.55 4.41 -6.19
C GLY A 37 12.57 5.06 -5.19
N TRP A 38 11.42 4.41 -4.94
CA TRP A 38 10.45 4.87 -3.95
C TRP A 38 10.74 4.25 -2.59
N GLU A 39 10.70 5.06 -1.55
CA GLU A 39 10.84 4.67 -0.15
C GLU A 39 9.47 4.65 0.51
N LEU A 40 9.08 3.53 1.13
CA LEU A 40 7.86 3.44 1.94
C LEU A 40 8.06 4.26 3.22
N ILE A 41 7.12 5.18 3.50
CA ILE A 41 7.18 6.04 4.69
C ILE A 41 6.03 5.84 5.66
N SER A 42 4.91 5.32 5.20
CA SER A 42 3.76 5.04 6.06
C SER A 42 2.88 3.97 5.43
N SER A 43 2.32 3.11 6.27
CA SER A 43 1.28 2.16 5.87
C SER A 43 0.24 2.07 6.98
N PHE A 44 -1.04 2.15 6.63
CA PHE A 44 -2.14 2.02 7.58
C PHE A 44 -3.35 1.40 6.92
N ASP A 45 -4.17 0.70 7.70
CA ASP A 45 -5.44 0.15 7.24
C ASP A 45 -6.59 1.14 7.46
N THR A 46 -7.54 1.17 6.54
CA THR A 46 -8.83 1.85 6.75
C THR A 46 -9.85 0.84 7.25
N ASN A 47 -10.27 0.97 8.50
CA ASN A 47 -11.42 0.24 9.02
C ASN A 47 -12.65 1.15 8.91
N HIS A 48 -13.54 0.87 7.96
CA HIS A 48 -14.84 1.53 7.92
C HIS A 48 -15.75 0.89 8.98
N HIS A 49 -16.15 1.67 9.99
CA HIS A 49 -17.24 1.34 10.89
C HIS A 49 -18.48 1.03 10.01
N ASP A 50 -19.18 -0.09 10.26
CA ASP A 50 -20.20 -0.75 9.40
C ASP A 50 -19.72 -1.85 8.43
N GLY A 51 -18.60 -2.52 8.72
CA GLY A 51 -18.27 -3.82 8.09
C GLY A 51 -17.89 -3.71 6.61
N ALA A 52 -17.59 -2.51 6.14
CA ALA A 52 -17.41 -2.24 4.74
C ALA A 52 -15.95 -1.89 4.38
N SER A 53 -15.18 -2.89 3.95
CA SER A 53 -13.84 -2.76 3.32
C SER A 53 -12.71 -2.48 4.30
N LYS A 54 -11.72 -3.38 4.29
CA LYS A 54 -10.38 -3.09 4.78
C LYS A 54 -9.51 -2.77 3.57
N LEU A 55 -9.01 -1.54 3.50
CA LEU A 55 -7.99 -1.16 2.51
C LEU A 55 -6.67 -1.01 3.27
N ILE A 56 -5.58 -1.49 2.69
CA ILE A 56 -4.24 -1.08 3.12
C ILE A 56 -3.84 0.11 2.28
N VAL A 57 -3.55 1.22 2.93
CA VAL A 57 -2.99 2.42 2.31
C VAL A 57 -1.50 2.44 2.59
N MET A 58 -0.68 2.61 1.55
CA MET A 58 0.76 2.77 1.62
C MET A 58 1.16 4.09 0.98
N ILE A 59 1.99 4.85 1.68
CA ILE A 59 2.54 6.12 1.22
C ILE A 59 4.03 5.96 1.00
N PHE A 60 4.47 6.37 -0.18
CA PHE A 60 5.86 6.36 -0.61
C PHE A 60 6.35 7.78 -0.89
N LYS A 61 7.65 8.01 -0.75
CA LYS A 61 8.34 9.22 -1.19
C LYS A 61 9.54 8.87 -2.07
N ARG A 62 9.96 9.79 -2.93
CA ARG A 62 11.28 9.75 -3.59
C ARG A 62 11.83 11.15 -3.80
N PRO A 63 13.16 11.35 -3.81
CA PRO A 63 13.75 12.65 -4.12
C PRO A 63 13.54 12.99 -5.60
N VAL A 64 13.22 14.25 -5.89
CA VAL A 64 13.18 14.79 -7.26
C VAL A 64 14.44 15.63 -7.46
N GLY A 65 15.25 15.22 -8.44
CA GLY A 65 16.42 15.96 -8.91
C GLY A 65 16.05 17.29 -9.54
#